data_AF-A0A2E6AGC6-F1
#
_entry.id   AF-A0A2E6AGC6-F1
#
_cell.length_a   1.000
_cell.length_b   1.000
_cell.length_c   1.000
_cell.angle_alpha   90.00
_cell.angle_beta   90.00
_cell.angle_gamma   90.00
#
_symmetry.space_group_name_H-M   'P 1'
#
loop_
_entity.id
_entity.type
_entity.pdbx_description
1 polymer ?
#
loop_
_entity_poly.entity_id
_entity_poly.type
_entity_poly.pdbx_seq_one_letter_code
_entity_poly.pdbx_strand_id
1 'polypeptide(L)'
;AEETLRQISTDSPKRAVTSITVGQALWNQAASDAAAGKAADEVARLQARAVDFLEDGVKHAADLPVSLSVVRGALLVAQFWLNSGRPLEAIKLLSDDRIGPRTLADQRHPIVEQNGLREQVYMLTMLSYISALADSNDPDAKIDQALRCMDQMVAGDDQTTQGPAQISNAYVILARRLQEQLKSVPAGQRQGLVNAFDKFLSRAAESATELSVLVWVAESYVDLAALTVEDGSNMSQDALRSAGSTYGNILAGVEGGRFSMTTQERLSTLTRLAVVYRDLGDFEAALTGLASALRENPGQVYMQLEAARTLKAWGDAGRSEAYVEAITGTRQDARTGKKIIWGFGRIAKLVAPRPNLENLFFESRYQLSECRFQYAMSKSGEKRSELLQQAERDVLTTVRFFPQQGDSAYAQQFNEVLQEIQQALGKPLTGLK
;
A
#
# COMPACT_ATOMS: atom_id res chain seq x y z
N ALA A 1 10.28 -37.18 -15.64
CA ALA A 1 10.98 -36.60 -14.48
C ALA A 1 10.50 -37.23 -13.17
N GLU A 2 9.21 -37.17 -12.83
CA GLU A 2 8.66 -37.89 -11.65
C GLU A 2 8.85 -39.41 -11.73
N GLU A 3 8.63 -40.00 -12.91
CA GLU A 3 8.84 -41.43 -13.15
C GLU A 3 10.32 -41.83 -13.01
N THR A 4 11.24 -40.95 -13.45
CA THR A 4 12.68 -41.12 -13.28
C THR A 4 13.08 -41.06 -11.79
N LEU A 5 12.46 -40.17 -11.01
CA LEU A 5 12.71 -40.06 -9.57
C LEU A 5 12.31 -41.33 -8.81
N ARG A 6 11.21 -41.99 -9.22
CA ARG A 6 10.76 -43.27 -8.63
C ARG A 6 11.74 -44.42 -8.86
N GLN A 7 12.62 -44.31 -9.85
CA GLN A 7 13.65 -45.30 -10.17
C GLN A 7 14.98 -45.05 -9.44
N ILE A 8 15.14 -43.90 -8.78
CA ILE A 8 16.33 -43.55 -8.01
C ILE A 8 16.15 -44.04 -6.57
N SER A 9 17.13 -44.82 -6.07
CA SER A 9 17.16 -45.27 -4.66
C SER A 9 16.98 -44.10 -3.68
N THR A 10 16.26 -44.35 -2.58
CA THR A 10 16.00 -43.36 -1.52
C THR A 10 17.29 -42.76 -0.95
N ASP A 11 18.36 -43.55 -0.90
CA ASP A 11 19.64 -43.14 -0.28
C ASP A 11 20.61 -42.50 -1.29
N SER A 12 20.21 -42.31 -2.54
CA SER A 12 21.08 -41.77 -3.57
C SER A 12 21.20 -40.24 -3.48
N PRO A 13 22.41 -39.67 -3.49
CA PRO A 13 22.62 -38.22 -3.62
C PRO A 13 21.92 -37.60 -4.85
N LYS A 14 21.72 -38.39 -5.91
CA LYS A 14 21.00 -37.94 -7.12
C LYS A 14 19.51 -37.73 -6.87
N ARG A 15 18.95 -38.35 -5.83
CA ARG A 15 17.54 -38.17 -5.45
C ARG A 15 17.28 -36.75 -4.98
N ALA A 16 18.14 -36.23 -4.09
CA ALA A 16 18.02 -34.87 -3.57
C ALA A 16 17.93 -33.82 -4.70
N VAL A 17 18.88 -33.87 -5.64
CA VAL A 17 18.91 -32.95 -6.78
C VAL A 17 17.71 -33.14 -7.71
N THR A 18 17.35 -34.39 -8.02
CA THR A 18 16.23 -34.68 -8.92
C THR A 18 14.88 -34.25 -8.32
N SER A 19 14.67 -34.51 -7.03
CA SER A 19 13.47 -34.06 -6.30
C SER A 19 13.36 -32.53 -6.33
N ILE A 20 14.45 -31.80 -6.03
CA ILE A 20 14.46 -30.33 -6.11
C ILE A 20 14.12 -29.84 -7.52
N THR A 21 14.74 -30.41 -8.56
CA THR A 21 14.48 -29.99 -9.95
C THR A 21 13.03 -30.22 -10.36
N VAL A 22 12.45 -31.37 -10.00
CA VAL A 22 11.03 -31.66 -10.25
C VAL A 22 10.14 -30.65 -9.52
N GLY A 23 10.41 -30.42 -8.23
CA GLY A 23 9.67 -29.46 -7.42
C GLY A 23 9.72 -28.04 -8.00
N GLN A 24 10.90 -27.55 -8.41
CA GLN A 24 11.05 -26.25 -9.04
C GLN A 24 10.28 -26.13 -10.36
N ALA A 25 10.29 -27.19 -11.19
CA ALA A 25 9.54 -27.20 -12.44
C ALA A 25 8.02 -27.11 -12.20
N LEU A 26 7.50 -27.87 -11.24
CA LEU A 26 6.09 -27.82 -10.85
C LEU A 26 5.70 -26.47 -10.25
N TRP A 27 6.59 -25.88 -9.43
CA TRP A 27 6.37 -24.55 -8.85
C TRP A 27 6.27 -23.48 -9.93
N ASN A 28 7.18 -23.49 -10.91
CA ASN A 28 7.17 -22.56 -12.03
C ASN A 28 5.92 -22.75 -12.91
N GLN A 29 5.50 -24.00 -13.13
CA GLN A 29 4.25 -24.29 -13.84
C GLN A 29 3.05 -23.72 -13.09
N ALA A 30 2.98 -23.88 -11.77
CA ALA A 30 1.89 -23.32 -10.96
C ALA A 30 1.84 -21.79 -11.02
N ALA A 31 3.00 -21.14 -10.99
CA ALA A 31 3.09 -19.69 -11.16
C ALA A 31 2.61 -19.24 -12.55
N SER A 32 2.99 -19.97 -13.61
CA SER A 32 2.51 -19.70 -14.97
C SER A 32 1.00 -19.92 -15.11
N ASP A 33 0.47 -20.95 -14.48
CA ASP A 33 -0.95 -21.30 -14.51
C ASP A 33 -1.80 -20.25 -13.78
N ALA A 34 -1.32 -19.75 -12.64
CA ALA A 34 -1.94 -18.63 -11.94
C ALA A 34 -1.96 -17.36 -12.80
N ALA A 35 -0.84 -17.03 -13.47
CA ALA A 35 -0.75 -15.88 -14.35
C ALA A 35 -1.66 -16.00 -15.58
N ALA A 36 -1.93 -17.21 -16.04
CA ALA A 36 -2.87 -17.51 -17.13
C ALA A 36 -4.35 -17.53 -16.69
N GLY A 37 -4.63 -17.27 -15.40
CA GLY A 37 -6.00 -17.25 -14.87
C GLY A 37 -6.64 -18.62 -14.73
N LYS A 38 -5.84 -19.70 -14.59
CA LYS A 38 -6.38 -21.03 -14.29
C LYS A 38 -7.04 -21.06 -12.91
N ALA A 39 -7.86 -22.09 -12.69
CA ALA A 39 -8.61 -22.26 -11.45
C ALA A 39 -7.67 -22.34 -10.22
N ALA A 40 -8.03 -21.61 -9.16
CA ALA A 40 -7.18 -21.46 -7.98
C ALA A 40 -6.90 -22.79 -7.26
N ASP A 41 -7.83 -23.74 -7.31
CA ASP A 41 -7.68 -25.07 -6.74
C ASP A 41 -6.70 -25.94 -7.53
N GLU A 42 -6.67 -25.83 -8.86
CA GLU A 42 -5.68 -26.50 -9.72
C GLU A 42 -4.28 -25.99 -9.41
N VAL A 43 -4.11 -24.66 -9.35
CA VAL A 43 -2.84 -24.00 -8.98
C VAL A 43 -2.38 -24.45 -7.59
N ALA A 44 -3.27 -24.44 -6.60
CA ALA A 44 -2.94 -24.83 -5.23
C ALA A 44 -2.50 -26.30 -5.12
N ARG A 45 -3.16 -27.23 -5.84
CA ARG A 45 -2.73 -28.65 -5.87
C ARG A 45 -1.35 -28.81 -6.49
N LEU A 46 -1.05 -28.05 -7.54
CA LEU A 46 0.24 -28.10 -8.20
C LEU A 46 1.36 -27.53 -7.31
N GLN A 47 1.08 -26.45 -6.58
CA GLN A 47 1.99 -25.91 -5.57
C GLN A 47 2.25 -26.89 -4.43
N ALA A 48 1.22 -27.55 -3.90
CA ALA A 48 1.37 -28.55 -2.86
C ALA A 48 2.28 -29.72 -3.32
N ARG A 49 2.02 -30.25 -4.52
CA ARG A 49 2.87 -31.30 -5.13
C ARG A 49 4.31 -30.83 -5.36
N ALA A 50 4.50 -29.59 -5.80
CA ALA A 50 5.82 -29.00 -5.97
C ALA A 50 6.58 -29.01 -4.64
N VAL A 51 5.93 -28.59 -3.56
CA VAL A 51 6.51 -28.52 -2.22
C VAL A 51 6.86 -29.89 -1.69
N ASP A 52 6.02 -30.92 -1.89
CA ASP A 52 6.34 -32.29 -1.47
C ASP A 52 7.71 -32.75 -2.03
N PHE A 53 7.96 -32.48 -3.32
CA PHE A 53 9.24 -32.79 -3.94
C PHE A 53 10.38 -31.89 -3.45
N LEU A 54 10.12 -30.60 -3.20
CA LEU A 54 11.14 -29.70 -2.66
C LEU A 54 11.54 -30.09 -1.24
N GLU A 55 10.58 -30.39 -0.37
CA GLU A 55 10.81 -30.86 1.01
C GLU A 55 11.60 -32.17 1.02
N ASP A 56 11.20 -33.16 0.22
CA ASP A 56 11.93 -34.42 0.06
C ASP A 56 13.37 -34.16 -0.37
N GLY A 57 13.56 -33.32 -1.39
CA GLY A 57 14.88 -33.03 -1.93
C GLY A 57 15.79 -32.25 -0.98
N VAL A 58 15.25 -31.26 -0.27
CA VAL A 58 15.97 -30.46 0.75
C VAL A 58 16.37 -31.35 1.92
N LYS A 59 15.49 -32.25 2.38
CA LYS A 59 15.79 -33.20 3.45
C LYS A 59 16.92 -34.16 3.08
N HIS A 60 16.90 -34.72 1.87
CA HIS A 60 17.98 -35.60 1.39
C HIS A 60 19.27 -34.86 1.03
N ALA A 61 19.24 -33.53 0.92
CA ALA A 61 20.42 -32.71 0.67
C ALA A 61 21.24 -32.38 1.94
N ALA A 62 20.74 -32.72 3.13
CA ALA A 62 21.35 -32.34 4.42
C ALA A 62 22.83 -32.76 4.53
N ASP A 63 23.20 -33.90 3.94
CA ASP A 63 24.58 -34.43 3.98
C ASP A 63 25.40 -34.17 2.72
N LEU A 64 24.83 -33.45 1.75
CA LEU A 64 25.50 -33.11 0.50
C LEU A 64 26.18 -31.74 0.59
N PRO A 65 27.16 -31.45 -0.29
CA PRO A 65 27.67 -30.11 -0.46
C PRO A 65 26.54 -29.12 -0.79
N VAL A 66 26.57 -27.96 -0.14
CA VAL A 66 25.59 -26.89 -0.39
C VAL A 66 25.66 -26.51 -1.87
N SER A 67 24.50 -26.44 -2.52
CA SER A 67 24.37 -26.06 -3.92
C SER A 67 23.26 -25.01 -4.09
N LEU A 68 23.33 -24.23 -5.17
CA LEU A 68 22.32 -23.23 -5.48
C LEU A 68 20.90 -23.83 -5.56
N SER A 69 20.77 -25.04 -6.10
CA SER A 69 19.50 -25.75 -6.19
C SER A 69 18.91 -26.02 -4.80
N VAL A 70 19.75 -26.47 -3.85
CA VAL A 70 19.33 -26.73 -2.46
C VAL A 70 18.88 -25.46 -1.77
N VAL A 71 19.66 -24.38 -1.88
CA VAL A 71 19.30 -23.08 -1.28
C VAL A 71 17.99 -22.53 -1.86
N ARG A 72 17.81 -22.59 -3.19
CA ARG A 72 16.55 -22.18 -3.83
C ARG A 72 15.38 -23.08 -3.43
N GLY A 73 15.60 -24.38 -3.31
CA GLY A 73 14.59 -25.32 -2.84
C GLY A 73 14.14 -24.99 -1.42
N ALA A 74 15.09 -24.75 -0.51
CA ALA A 74 14.80 -24.37 0.87
C ALA A 74 14.04 -23.03 0.96
N LEU A 75 14.39 -22.03 0.14
CA LEU A 75 13.65 -20.77 0.06
C LEU A 75 12.20 -20.95 -0.38
N LEU A 76 11.94 -21.80 -1.39
CA LEU A 76 10.59 -22.08 -1.87
C LEU A 76 9.75 -22.82 -0.81
N VAL A 77 10.34 -23.81 -0.12
CA VAL A 77 9.68 -24.51 0.99
C VAL A 77 9.34 -23.54 2.12
N ALA A 78 10.30 -22.73 2.55
CA ALA A 78 10.06 -21.74 3.60
C ALA A 78 8.98 -20.72 3.22
N GLN A 79 8.98 -20.26 1.96
CA GLN A 79 7.93 -19.36 1.44
C GLN A 79 6.55 -20.01 1.47
N PHE A 80 6.46 -21.29 1.09
CA PHE A 80 5.20 -22.03 1.15
C PHE A 80 4.71 -22.21 2.58
N TRP A 81 5.59 -22.59 3.52
CA TRP A 81 5.23 -22.73 4.93
C TRP A 81 4.75 -21.42 5.52
N LEU A 82 5.45 -20.31 5.25
CA LEU A 82 5.02 -18.99 5.66
C LEU A 82 3.61 -18.65 5.15
N ASN A 83 3.35 -18.87 3.87
CA ASN A 83 2.05 -18.59 3.25
C ASN A 83 0.93 -19.53 3.74
N SER A 84 1.30 -20.71 4.25
CA SER A 84 0.38 -21.71 4.80
C SER A 84 0.17 -21.54 6.31
N GLY A 85 0.57 -20.43 6.91
CA GLY A 85 0.42 -20.19 8.35
C GLY A 85 1.34 -21.03 9.23
N ARG A 86 2.49 -21.48 8.69
CA ARG A 86 3.52 -22.27 9.39
C ARG A 86 4.85 -21.51 9.51
N PRO A 87 4.86 -20.35 10.21
CA PRO A 87 6.04 -19.49 10.24
C PRO A 87 7.19 -20.07 11.06
N LEU A 88 6.93 -20.90 12.07
CA LEU A 88 7.96 -21.50 12.91
C LEU A 88 8.79 -22.56 12.15
N GLU A 89 8.13 -23.36 11.32
CA GLU A 89 8.78 -24.30 10.42
C GLU A 89 9.64 -23.57 9.39
N ALA A 90 9.14 -22.47 8.83
CA ALA A 90 9.90 -21.60 7.93
C ALA A 90 11.17 -21.07 8.60
N ILE A 91 11.07 -20.53 9.82
CA ILE A 91 12.22 -20.06 10.61
C ILE A 91 13.23 -21.18 10.82
N LYS A 92 12.76 -22.38 11.22
CA LYS A 92 13.63 -23.52 11.48
C LYS A 92 14.45 -23.92 10.25
N LEU A 93 13.82 -24.00 9.08
CA LEU A 93 14.52 -24.33 7.84
C LEU A 93 15.45 -23.21 7.38
N LEU A 94 15.01 -21.95 7.50
CA LEU A 94 15.84 -20.80 7.12
C LEU A 94 17.12 -20.72 7.94
N SER A 95 17.05 -21.08 9.22
CA SER A 95 18.15 -21.06 10.18
C SER A 95 18.85 -22.41 10.38
N ASP A 96 18.66 -23.39 9.48
CA ASP A 96 19.44 -24.63 9.54
C ASP A 96 20.95 -24.35 9.42
N ASP A 97 21.77 -24.99 10.26
CA ASP A 97 23.20 -24.69 10.38
C ASP A 97 24.01 -24.99 9.11
N ARG A 98 23.52 -25.88 8.24
CA ARG A 98 24.26 -26.37 7.06
C ARG A 98 23.67 -25.84 5.77
N ILE A 99 22.37 -25.97 5.60
CA ILE A 99 21.67 -25.68 4.34
C ILE A 99 20.72 -24.50 4.45
N GLY A 100 20.56 -23.93 5.65
CA GLY A 100 19.64 -22.83 5.93
C GLY A 100 20.02 -21.58 5.14
N PRO A 101 19.14 -21.07 4.25
CA PRO A 101 19.45 -19.90 3.45
C PRO A 101 19.89 -18.68 4.28
N ARG A 102 19.30 -18.46 5.46
CA ARG A 102 19.73 -17.39 6.37
C ARG A 102 21.12 -17.64 6.93
N THR A 103 21.38 -18.84 7.45
CA THR A 103 22.70 -19.18 7.99
C THR A 103 23.80 -18.93 6.96
N LEU A 104 23.54 -19.33 5.71
CA LEU A 104 24.46 -19.10 4.59
C LEU A 104 24.63 -17.61 4.26
N ALA A 105 23.57 -16.80 4.38
CA ALA A 105 23.64 -15.35 4.20
C ALA A 105 24.41 -14.64 5.33
N ASP A 106 24.20 -15.07 6.58
CA ASP A 106 24.91 -14.58 7.76
C ASP A 106 26.42 -14.89 7.64
N GLN A 107 26.76 -16.05 7.06
CA GLN A 107 28.13 -16.48 6.77
C GLN A 107 28.73 -15.85 5.49
N ARG A 108 27.99 -15.02 4.75
CA ARG A 108 28.39 -14.48 3.43
C ARG A 108 28.83 -15.58 2.45
N HIS A 109 28.13 -16.71 2.46
CA HIS A 109 28.47 -17.86 1.64
C HIS A 109 28.37 -17.50 0.14
N PRO A 110 29.35 -17.86 -0.72
CA PRO A 110 29.37 -17.46 -2.14
C PRO A 110 28.10 -17.78 -2.92
N ILE A 111 27.43 -18.89 -2.60
CA ILE A 111 26.15 -19.28 -3.23
C ILE A 111 25.06 -18.22 -3.02
N VAL A 112 24.99 -17.59 -1.84
CA VAL A 112 23.99 -16.55 -1.56
C VAL A 112 24.41 -15.23 -2.21
N GLU A 113 25.66 -14.82 -2.00
CA GLU A 113 26.17 -13.51 -2.43
C GLU A 113 26.23 -13.39 -3.96
N GLN A 114 26.89 -14.33 -4.64
CA GLN A 114 27.11 -14.24 -6.09
C GLN A 114 25.85 -14.45 -6.93
N ASN A 115 24.77 -14.94 -6.30
CA ASN A 115 23.48 -15.19 -6.98
C ASN A 115 22.40 -14.18 -6.56
N GLY A 116 22.75 -13.12 -5.82
CA GLY A 116 21.82 -12.07 -5.44
C GLY A 116 20.67 -12.56 -4.55
N LEU A 117 20.89 -13.59 -3.73
CA LEU A 117 19.83 -14.18 -2.90
C LEU A 117 19.69 -13.50 -1.53
N ARG A 118 20.68 -12.68 -1.12
CA ARG A 118 20.79 -12.09 0.22
C ARG A 118 19.53 -11.34 0.64
N GLU A 119 19.03 -10.43 -0.20
CA GLU A 119 17.82 -9.63 0.08
C GLU A 119 16.60 -10.53 0.28
N GLN A 120 16.37 -11.48 -0.64
CA GLN A 120 15.24 -12.41 -0.57
C GLN A 120 15.28 -13.25 0.72
N VAL A 121 16.46 -13.71 1.12
CA VAL A 121 16.68 -14.51 2.32
C VAL A 121 16.28 -13.73 3.58
N TYR A 122 16.83 -12.52 3.76
CA TYR A 122 16.54 -11.74 4.96
C TYR A 122 15.09 -11.27 5.00
N MET A 123 14.53 -10.87 3.86
CA MET A 123 13.11 -10.51 3.77
C MET A 123 12.20 -11.67 4.16
N LEU A 124 12.44 -12.88 3.64
CA LEU A 124 11.61 -14.05 3.96
C LEU A 124 11.76 -14.45 5.45
N THR A 125 12.97 -14.36 5.99
CA THR A 125 13.23 -14.66 7.41
C THR A 125 12.54 -13.65 8.32
N MET A 126 12.65 -12.36 8.01
CA MET A 126 11.98 -11.29 8.73
C MET A 126 10.46 -11.48 8.74
N LEU A 127 9.84 -11.73 7.59
CA LEU A 127 8.39 -11.99 7.51
C LEU A 127 7.97 -13.23 8.30
N SER A 128 8.83 -14.26 8.33
CA SER A 128 8.57 -15.46 9.14
C SER A 128 8.61 -15.12 10.63
N TYR A 129 9.54 -14.27 11.07
CA TYR A 129 9.56 -13.79 12.45
C TYR A 129 8.34 -12.95 12.82
N ILE A 130 7.94 -12.03 11.95
CA ILE A 130 6.76 -11.19 12.18
C ILE A 130 5.49 -12.05 12.23
N SER A 131 5.34 -13.00 11.31
CA SER A 131 4.19 -13.91 11.29
C SER A 131 4.14 -14.82 12.51
N ALA A 132 5.30 -15.21 13.05
CA ALA A 132 5.38 -16.01 14.28
C ALA A 132 5.06 -15.22 15.56
N LEU A 133 4.92 -13.88 15.52
CA LEU A 133 4.65 -13.08 16.71
C LEU A 133 3.30 -13.41 17.36
N ALA A 134 2.30 -13.75 16.56
CA ALA A 134 0.96 -14.07 17.06
C ALA A 134 0.97 -15.27 18.01
N ASP A 135 1.88 -16.22 17.78
CA ASP A 135 2.00 -17.49 18.53
C ASP A 135 3.27 -17.56 19.39
N SER A 136 4.02 -16.47 19.53
CA SER A 136 5.31 -16.47 20.23
C SER A 136 5.14 -16.30 21.75
N ASN A 137 5.85 -17.14 22.51
CA ASN A 137 6.03 -16.96 23.95
C ASN A 137 7.04 -15.84 24.31
N ASP A 138 7.81 -15.38 23.32
CA ASP A 138 8.77 -14.28 23.44
C ASP A 138 8.65 -13.37 22.21
N PRO A 139 7.63 -12.49 22.16
CA PRO A 139 7.38 -11.63 21.00
C PRO A 139 8.49 -10.58 20.80
N ASP A 140 9.09 -10.07 21.87
CA ASP A 140 10.12 -9.04 21.77
C ASP A 140 11.39 -9.58 21.11
N ALA A 141 11.84 -10.79 21.49
CA ALA A 141 12.98 -11.41 20.83
C ALA A 141 12.71 -11.67 19.33
N LYS A 142 11.47 -11.97 18.94
CA LYS A 142 11.09 -12.16 17.53
C LYS A 142 11.09 -10.84 16.76
N ILE A 143 10.63 -9.74 17.38
CA ILE A 143 10.73 -8.39 16.80
C ILE A 143 12.20 -8.03 16.60
N ASP A 144 13.06 -8.21 17.60
CA ASP A 144 14.50 -7.94 17.50
C ASP A 144 15.18 -8.81 16.43
N GLN A 145 14.72 -10.05 16.26
CA GLN A 145 15.19 -10.92 15.17
C GLN A 145 14.74 -10.42 13.80
N ALA A 146 13.50 -9.95 13.67
CA ALA A 146 12.98 -9.37 12.43
C ALA A 146 13.71 -8.05 12.06
N LEU A 147 13.90 -7.15 13.02
CA LEU A 147 14.62 -5.89 12.82
C LEU A 147 16.08 -6.13 12.41
N ARG A 148 16.77 -7.09 13.02
CA ARG A 148 18.12 -7.47 12.57
C ARG A 148 18.16 -7.96 11.14
N CYS A 149 17.15 -8.71 10.67
CA CYS A 149 17.06 -9.09 9.27
C CYS A 149 16.85 -7.87 8.36
N MET A 150 16.08 -6.89 8.80
CA MET A 150 15.94 -5.60 8.09
C MET A 150 17.30 -4.89 7.98
N ASP A 151 18.04 -4.78 9.09
CA ASP A 151 19.38 -4.18 9.09
C ASP A 151 20.32 -4.91 8.12
N GLN A 152 20.31 -6.24 8.10
CA GLN A 152 21.14 -7.05 7.19
C GLN A 152 20.75 -6.92 5.72
N MET A 153 19.48 -6.63 5.43
CA MET A 153 18.98 -6.38 4.09
C MET A 153 19.42 -5.00 3.59
N VAL A 154 19.51 -4.02 4.49
CA VAL A 154 19.92 -2.64 4.20
C VAL A 154 21.45 -2.48 4.17
N ALA A 155 22.19 -3.26 4.95
CA ALA A 155 23.65 -3.22 5.08
C ALA A 155 24.42 -3.81 3.88
N GLY A 156 23.93 -3.65 2.65
CA GLY A 156 24.62 -4.10 1.43
C GLY A 156 26.08 -3.62 1.37
N ASP A 157 26.95 -4.38 0.68
CA ASP A 157 28.40 -4.18 0.65
C ASP A 157 28.80 -2.69 0.58
N ASP A 158 29.74 -2.31 1.45
CA ASP A 158 30.32 -0.98 1.74
C ASP A 158 30.86 -0.18 0.52
N GLN A 159 30.57 -0.57 -0.72
CA GLN A 159 31.15 0.02 -1.93
C GLN A 159 30.18 0.30 -3.10
N THR A 160 28.86 0.18 -2.95
CA THR A 160 27.95 0.63 -4.02
C THR A 160 27.08 1.80 -3.59
N THR A 161 27.17 2.88 -4.37
CA THR A 161 26.45 4.16 -4.30
C THR A 161 24.91 4.04 -4.50
N GLN A 162 24.31 2.88 -4.21
CA GLN A 162 22.89 2.57 -4.45
C GLN A 162 22.02 2.54 -3.17
N GLY A 163 22.56 2.97 -2.02
CA GLY A 163 21.94 2.87 -0.69
C GLY A 163 20.45 3.28 -0.61
N PRO A 164 20.04 4.50 -0.98
CA PRO A 164 18.66 4.94 -0.73
C PRO A 164 17.58 4.25 -1.60
N ALA A 165 17.90 3.92 -2.84
CA ALA A 165 16.94 3.34 -3.79
C ALA A 165 16.67 1.85 -3.52
N GLN A 166 17.71 1.10 -3.15
CA GLN A 166 17.58 -0.31 -2.76
C GLN A 166 16.77 -0.48 -1.48
N ILE A 167 17.03 0.37 -0.48
CA ILE A 167 16.27 0.41 0.79
C ILE A 167 14.78 0.69 0.53
N SER A 168 14.47 1.68 -0.29
CA SER A 168 13.08 2.01 -0.65
C SER A 168 12.37 0.84 -1.36
N ASN A 169 13.05 0.16 -2.28
CA ASN A 169 12.50 -1.01 -2.96
C ASN A 169 12.22 -2.18 -2.00
N ALA A 170 13.17 -2.48 -1.09
CA ALA A 170 13.00 -3.51 -0.07
C ALA A 170 11.76 -3.24 0.82
N TYR A 171 11.56 -1.98 1.19
CA TYR A 171 10.39 -1.52 1.95
C TYR A 171 9.07 -1.64 1.18
N VAL A 172 9.05 -1.29 -0.11
CA VAL A 172 7.88 -1.49 -0.98
C VAL A 172 7.53 -2.96 -1.11
N ILE A 173 8.54 -3.83 -1.32
CA ILE A 173 8.32 -5.27 -1.43
C ILE A 173 7.77 -5.81 -0.09
N LEU A 174 8.31 -5.34 1.04
CA LEU A 174 7.82 -5.71 2.36
C LEU A 174 6.35 -5.31 2.56
N ALA A 175 5.98 -4.07 2.24
CA ALA A 175 4.61 -3.60 2.32
C ALA A 175 3.68 -4.48 1.48
N ARG A 176 4.05 -4.78 0.23
CA ARG A 176 3.25 -5.66 -0.63
C ARG A 176 3.09 -7.07 -0.06
N ARG A 177 4.16 -7.66 0.48
CA ARG A 177 4.09 -9.02 1.07
C ARG A 177 3.23 -9.03 2.34
N LEU A 178 3.32 -8.00 3.16
CA LEU A 178 2.45 -7.81 4.32
C LEU A 178 0.98 -7.73 3.89
N GLN A 179 0.68 -6.97 2.83
CA GLN A 179 -0.67 -6.91 2.27
C GLN A 179 -1.14 -8.27 1.75
N GLU A 180 -0.28 -9.04 1.08
CA GLU A 180 -0.59 -10.38 0.59
C GLU A 180 -0.90 -11.35 1.75
N GLN A 181 -0.12 -11.31 2.83
CA GLN A 181 -0.39 -12.12 4.04
C GLN A 181 -1.68 -11.71 4.74
N LEU A 182 -1.99 -10.41 4.80
CA LEU A 182 -3.24 -9.96 5.39
C LEU A 182 -4.45 -10.32 4.51
N LYS A 183 -4.31 -10.30 3.18
CA LYS A 183 -5.39 -10.70 2.27
C LYS A 183 -5.64 -12.21 2.26
N SER A 184 -4.64 -13.03 2.60
CA SER A 184 -4.81 -14.49 2.66
C SER A 184 -5.59 -14.94 3.91
N VAL A 185 -5.67 -14.11 4.94
CA VAL A 185 -6.40 -14.40 6.18
C VAL A 185 -7.81 -13.78 6.12
N PRO A 186 -8.89 -14.52 6.46
CA PRO A 186 -10.26 -13.97 6.46
C PRO A 186 -10.45 -12.77 7.40
N ALA A 187 -11.32 -11.83 7.03
CA ALA A 187 -11.57 -10.55 7.73
C ALA A 187 -11.74 -10.64 9.27
N GLY A 188 -12.35 -11.69 9.81
CA GLY A 188 -12.51 -11.88 11.28
C GLY A 188 -11.33 -12.53 12.01
N GLN A 189 -10.30 -12.97 11.30
CA GLN A 189 -9.17 -13.75 11.85
C GLN A 189 -7.84 -13.00 11.75
N ARG A 190 -7.84 -11.78 11.19
CA ARG A 190 -6.64 -10.98 10.96
C ARG A 190 -6.08 -10.30 12.21
N GLN A 191 -6.88 -10.19 13.28
CA GLN A 191 -6.52 -9.41 14.47
C GLN A 191 -5.14 -9.77 15.04
N GLY A 192 -4.82 -11.06 15.19
CA GLY A 192 -3.53 -11.49 15.72
C GLY A 192 -2.35 -11.05 14.84
N LEU A 193 -2.50 -11.20 13.52
CA LEU A 193 -1.50 -10.82 12.54
C LEU A 193 -1.34 -9.30 12.45
N VAL A 194 -2.44 -8.54 12.49
CA VAL A 194 -2.39 -7.07 12.52
C VAL A 194 -1.72 -6.56 13.80
N ASN A 195 -2.04 -7.13 14.96
CA ASN A 195 -1.38 -6.77 16.23
C ASN A 195 0.12 -7.08 16.21
N ALA A 196 0.51 -8.20 15.59
CA ALA A 196 1.91 -8.53 15.36
C ALA A 196 2.61 -7.48 14.49
N PHE A 197 1.98 -7.07 13.39
CA PHE A 197 2.51 -6.03 12.51
C PHE A 197 2.60 -4.67 13.20
N ASP A 198 1.56 -4.25 13.94
CA ASP A 198 1.56 -2.99 14.70
C ASP A 198 2.74 -2.92 15.68
N LYS A 199 2.96 -3.97 16.48
CA LYS A 199 4.11 -4.05 17.39
C LYS A 199 5.45 -3.95 16.65
N PHE A 200 5.58 -4.65 15.52
CA PHE A 200 6.79 -4.61 14.71
C PHE A 200 7.04 -3.21 14.12
N LEU A 201 6.02 -2.60 13.51
CA LEU A 201 6.10 -1.26 12.92
C LEU A 201 6.39 -0.18 13.96
N SER A 202 5.74 -0.27 15.12
CA SER A 202 6.00 0.61 16.27
C SER A 202 7.46 0.53 16.70
N ARG A 203 7.99 -0.68 16.90
CA ARG A 203 9.40 -0.88 17.27
C ARG A 203 10.36 -0.39 16.19
N ALA A 204 10.04 -0.65 14.92
CA ALA A 204 10.83 -0.17 13.79
C ALA A 204 10.91 1.36 13.76
N ALA A 205 9.80 2.06 14.05
CA ALA A 205 9.79 3.52 14.15
C ALA A 205 10.61 4.04 15.35
N GLU A 206 10.55 3.37 16.49
CA GLU A 206 11.34 3.72 17.68
C GLU A 206 12.85 3.58 17.45
N SER A 207 13.27 2.54 16.73
CA SER A 207 14.68 2.29 16.43
C SER A 207 15.19 3.06 15.20
N ALA A 208 14.32 3.72 14.44
CA ALA A 208 14.68 4.34 13.18
C ALA A 208 15.59 5.57 13.35
N THR A 209 16.81 5.45 12.83
CA THR A 209 17.74 6.57 12.63
C THR A 209 17.60 7.21 11.26
N GLU A 210 17.09 6.47 10.28
CA GLU A 210 16.96 6.90 8.88
C GLU A 210 15.54 7.37 8.57
N LEU A 211 15.42 8.46 7.81
CA LEU A 211 14.13 9.02 7.41
C LEU A 211 13.32 8.04 6.55
N SER A 212 13.98 7.28 5.67
CA SER A 212 13.34 6.32 4.76
C SER A 212 12.57 5.24 5.52
N VAL A 213 13.07 4.81 6.68
CA VAL A 213 12.43 3.82 7.55
C VAL A 213 11.13 4.38 8.11
N LEU A 214 11.15 5.60 8.65
CA LEU A 214 9.94 6.23 9.19
C LEU A 214 8.89 6.48 8.12
N VAL A 215 9.30 6.91 6.93
CA VAL A 215 8.38 7.09 5.81
C VAL A 215 7.72 5.74 5.48
N TRP A 216 8.51 4.67 5.35
CA TRP A 216 7.97 3.33 5.11
C TRP A 216 7.02 2.86 6.22
N VAL A 217 7.34 3.09 7.50
CA VAL A 217 6.45 2.74 8.61
C VAL A 217 5.12 3.48 8.48
N ALA A 218 5.15 4.79 8.19
CA ALA A 218 3.93 5.58 8.01
C ALA A 218 3.07 5.07 6.84
N GLU A 219 3.67 4.79 5.67
CA GLU A 219 2.92 4.22 4.54
C GLU A 219 2.36 2.82 4.87
N SER A 220 3.12 2.00 5.59
CA SER A 220 2.68 0.67 6.00
C SER A 220 1.45 0.72 6.91
N TYR A 221 1.38 1.71 7.80
CA TYR A 221 0.19 1.95 8.61
C TYR A 221 -1.00 2.43 7.78
N VAL A 222 -0.80 3.27 6.76
CA VAL A 222 -1.88 3.68 5.83
C VAL A 222 -2.43 2.47 5.07
N ASP A 223 -1.55 1.62 4.54
CA ASP A 223 -1.92 0.39 3.86
C ASP A 223 -2.67 -0.59 4.79
N LEU A 224 -2.18 -0.73 6.02
CA LEU A 224 -2.82 -1.55 7.05
C LEU A 224 -4.22 -1.04 7.39
N ALA A 225 -4.40 0.28 7.48
CA ALA A 225 -5.69 0.89 7.71
C ALA A 225 -6.68 0.57 6.59
N ALA A 226 -6.24 0.65 5.32
CA ALA A 226 -7.07 0.34 4.16
C ALA A 226 -7.52 -1.12 4.12
N LEU A 227 -6.68 -2.05 4.57
CA LEU A 227 -6.99 -3.48 4.58
C LEU A 227 -7.96 -3.90 5.69
N THR A 228 -8.09 -3.09 6.74
CA THR A 228 -8.84 -3.41 7.96
C THR A 228 -10.13 -2.63 8.10
N VAL A 229 -10.55 -1.87 7.08
CA VAL A 229 -11.80 -1.08 7.07
C VAL A 229 -13.04 -1.95 7.33
N GLU A 230 -13.08 -3.16 6.76
CA GLU A 230 -14.24 -4.06 6.83
C GLU A 230 -14.26 -4.94 8.10
N ASP A 231 -13.20 -4.92 8.91
CA ASP A 231 -13.05 -5.83 10.05
C ASP A 231 -13.91 -5.42 11.28
N GLY A 232 -14.71 -4.36 11.16
CA GLY A 232 -15.70 -3.92 12.16
C GLY A 232 -15.11 -3.44 13.49
N SER A 233 -13.78 -3.42 13.60
CA SER A 233 -12.99 -3.02 14.76
C SER A 233 -12.43 -1.61 14.58
N ASN A 234 -11.88 -1.03 15.66
CA ASN A 234 -11.14 0.23 15.57
C ASN A 234 -9.76 0.09 14.88
N MET A 235 -9.41 -1.09 14.34
CA MET A 235 -8.09 -1.38 13.77
C MET A 235 -7.69 -0.39 12.68
N SER A 236 -8.62 -0.07 11.77
CA SER A 236 -8.36 0.89 10.70
C SER A 236 -8.04 2.29 11.27
N GLN A 237 -8.80 2.73 12.28
CA GLN A 237 -8.55 4.02 12.94
C GLN A 237 -7.26 4.02 13.76
N ASP A 238 -6.93 2.91 14.43
CA ASP A 238 -5.68 2.77 15.20
C ASP A 238 -4.47 2.84 14.27
N ALA A 239 -4.51 2.13 13.13
CA ALA A 239 -3.47 2.19 12.12
C ALA A 239 -3.33 3.61 11.54
N LEU A 240 -4.43 4.30 11.24
CA LEU A 240 -4.38 5.72 10.81
C LEU A 240 -3.77 6.63 11.88
N ARG A 241 -4.10 6.43 13.17
CA ARG A 241 -3.48 7.19 14.27
C ARG A 241 -1.97 6.97 14.31
N SER A 242 -1.51 5.73 14.16
CA SER A 242 -0.08 5.38 14.11
C SER A 242 0.61 6.00 12.89
N ALA A 243 -0.03 6.01 11.71
CA ALA A 243 0.47 6.70 10.52
C ALA A 243 0.62 8.21 10.77
N GLY A 244 -0.43 8.85 11.32
CA GLY A 244 -0.44 10.28 11.62
C GLY A 244 0.64 10.67 12.62
N SER A 245 0.82 9.88 13.69
CA SER A 245 1.90 10.08 14.65
C SER A 245 3.28 9.93 13.99
N THR A 246 3.46 8.96 13.10
CA THR A 246 4.75 8.72 12.43
C THR A 246 5.10 9.87 11.47
N TYR A 247 4.15 10.35 10.66
CA TYR A 247 4.37 11.55 9.84
C TYR A 247 4.63 12.80 10.67
N GLY A 248 3.91 12.97 11.80
CA GLY A 248 4.17 14.07 12.74
C GLY A 248 5.60 14.03 13.28
N ASN A 249 6.08 12.85 13.67
CA ASN A 249 7.45 12.65 14.15
C ASN A 249 8.50 12.90 13.07
N ILE A 250 8.21 12.55 11.81
CA ILE A 250 9.06 12.88 10.67
C ILE A 250 9.20 14.40 10.52
N LEU A 251 8.07 15.11 10.50
CA LEU A 251 8.05 16.58 10.32
C LEU A 251 8.74 17.30 11.48
N ALA A 252 8.47 16.89 12.72
CA ALA A 252 9.16 17.42 13.90
C ALA A 252 10.67 17.13 13.86
N GLY A 253 11.07 15.95 13.36
CA GLY A 253 12.47 15.60 13.14
C GLY A 253 13.16 16.48 12.10
N VAL A 254 12.46 16.86 11.02
CA VAL A 254 12.97 17.81 10.03
C VAL A 254 13.11 19.22 10.64
N GLU A 255 12.12 19.68 11.39
CA GLU A 255 12.15 20.99 12.05
C GLU A 255 13.25 21.08 13.12
N GLY A 256 13.50 19.99 13.84
CA GLY A 256 14.59 19.86 14.81
C GLY A 256 15.97 19.57 14.21
N GLY A 257 16.09 19.45 12.88
CA GLY A 257 17.35 19.19 12.18
C GLY A 257 17.87 17.75 12.28
N ARG A 258 17.07 16.80 12.80
CA ARG A 258 17.41 15.36 12.79
C ARG A 258 17.40 14.78 11.38
N PHE A 259 16.53 15.30 10.52
CA PHE A 259 16.38 14.86 9.14
C PHE A 259 16.49 16.03 8.17
N SER A 260 16.93 15.72 6.95
CA SER A 260 16.88 16.64 5.83
C SER A 260 15.80 16.19 4.85
N MET A 261 15.00 17.13 4.36
CA MET A 261 14.03 16.93 3.29
C MET A 261 14.12 18.09 2.31
N THR A 262 13.97 17.79 1.04
CA THR A 262 13.66 18.82 0.03
C THR A 262 12.29 19.43 0.30
N THR A 263 12.06 20.63 -0.23
CA THR A 263 10.74 21.28 -0.15
C THR A 263 9.63 20.37 -0.70
N GLN A 264 9.89 19.65 -1.78
CA GLN A 264 8.89 18.77 -2.39
C GLN A 264 8.56 17.56 -1.51
N GLU A 265 9.55 16.95 -0.86
CA GLU A 265 9.34 15.85 0.08
C GLU A 265 8.55 16.31 1.31
N ARG A 266 8.87 17.50 1.84
CA ARG A 266 8.13 18.09 2.96
C ARG A 266 6.66 18.33 2.58
N LEU A 267 6.40 18.91 1.41
CA LEU A 267 5.04 19.15 0.93
C LEU A 267 4.27 17.84 0.69
N SER A 268 4.93 16.82 0.14
CA SER A 268 4.36 15.47 -0.01
C SER A 268 3.97 14.88 1.34
N THR A 269 4.88 14.93 2.33
CA THR A 269 4.65 14.42 3.70
C THR A 269 3.50 15.14 4.40
N LEU A 270 3.44 16.47 4.30
CA LEU A 270 2.32 17.28 4.82
C LEU A 270 0.98 16.91 4.16
N THR A 271 0.99 16.66 2.85
CA THR A 271 -0.21 16.26 2.12
C THR A 271 -0.70 14.89 2.60
N ARG A 272 0.20 13.90 2.76
CA ARG A 272 -0.13 12.58 3.28
C ARG A 272 -0.68 12.62 4.71
N LEU A 273 -0.06 13.42 5.58
CA LEU A 273 -0.57 13.64 6.94
C LEU A 273 -1.98 14.24 6.94
N ALA A 274 -2.26 15.19 6.05
CA ALA A 274 -3.60 15.77 5.93
C ALA A 274 -4.65 14.75 5.43
N VAL A 275 -4.25 13.84 4.53
CA VAL A 275 -5.10 12.71 4.10
C VAL A 275 -5.41 11.81 5.30
N VAL A 276 -4.40 11.44 6.10
CA VAL A 276 -4.61 10.64 7.31
C VAL A 276 -5.57 11.34 8.28
N TYR A 277 -5.42 12.64 8.53
CA TYR A 277 -6.36 13.38 9.38
C TYR A 277 -7.77 13.42 8.81
N ARG A 278 -7.94 13.61 7.50
CA ARG A 278 -9.25 13.53 6.85
C ARG A 278 -9.90 12.17 7.07
N ASP A 279 -9.13 11.09 6.89
CA ASP A 279 -9.64 9.72 6.98
C ASP A 279 -9.94 9.34 8.45
N LEU A 280 -9.29 10.00 9.42
CA LEU A 280 -9.66 9.98 10.85
C LEU A 280 -10.89 10.84 11.20
N GLY A 281 -11.41 11.62 10.26
CA GLY A 281 -12.50 12.58 10.48
C GLY A 281 -12.06 13.89 11.13
N ASP A 282 -10.77 14.12 11.33
CA ASP A 282 -10.21 15.39 11.82
C ASP A 282 -10.00 16.38 10.65
N PHE A 283 -11.11 16.81 10.08
CA PHE A 283 -11.12 17.71 8.92
C PHE A 283 -10.47 19.07 9.22
N GLU A 284 -10.56 19.56 10.46
CA GLU A 284 -10.01 20.86 10.84
C GLU A 284 -8.48 20.81 10.92
N ALA A 285 -7.90 19.74 11.50
CA ALA A 285 -6.45 19.55 11.50
C ALA A 285 -5.91 19.38 10.08
N ALA A 286 -6.58 18.57 9.25
CA ALA A 286 -6.23 18.37 7.85
C ALA A 286 -6.19 19.70 7.07
N LEU A 287 -7.26 20.50 7.16
CA LEU A 287 -7.35 21.78 6.45
C LEU A 287 -6.39 22.83 7.01
N THR A 288 -6.10 22.82 8.31
CA THR A 288 -5.12 23.72 8.92
C THR A 288 -3.71 23.44 8.42
N GLY A 289 -3.30 22.17 8.40
CA GLY A 289 -2.01 21.75 7.86
C GLY A 289 -1.85 22.12 6.39
N LEU A 290 -2.85 21.77 5.56
CA LEU A 290 -2.86 22.11 4.12
C LEU A 290 -2.83 23.63 3.90
N ALA A 291 -3.65 24.40 4.62
CA ALA A 291 -3.67 25.85 4.47
C ALA A 291 -2.35 26.50 4.89
N SER A 292 -1.66 25.97 5.90
CA SER A 292 -0.35 26.46 6.29
C SER A 292 0.66 26.29 5.15
N ALA A 293 0.74 25.07 4.60
CA ALA A 293 1.64 24.76 3.49
C ALA A 293 1.30 25.54 2.20
N LEU A 294 0.01 25.68 1.88
CA LEU A 294 -0.47 26.43 0.72
C LEU A 294 -0.28 27.94 0.85
N ARG A 295 -0.16 28.49 2.06
CA ARG A 295 0.16 29.91 2.23
C ARG A 295 1.58 30.21 1.75
N GLU A 296 2.51 29.30 2.00
CA GLU A 296 3.90 29.40 1.52
C GLU A 296 4.03 28.97 0.06
N ASN A 297 3.25 27.97 -0.36
CA ASN A 297 3.36 27.35 -1.68
C ASN A 297 1.99 27.31 -2.40
N PRO A 298 1.41 28.49 -2.75
CA PRO A 298 0.01 28.57 -3.22
C PRO A 298 -0.24 27.89 -4.57
N GLY A 299 0.81 27.64 -5.35
CA GLY A 299 0.75 26.99 -6.67
C GLY A 299 0.67 25.47 -6.65
N GLN A 300 0.71 24.82 -5.47
CA GLN A 300 0.72 23.36 -5.34
C GLN A 300 -0.67 22.77 -5.64
N VAL A 301 -0.95 22.56 -6.93
CA VAL A 301 -2.29 22.15 -7.40
C VAL A 301 -2.79 20.85 -6.77
N TYR A 302 -1.94 19.85 -6.58
CA TYR A 302 -2.32 18.59 -5.94
C TYR A 302 -2.69 18.79 -4.46
N MET A 303 -1.99 19.67 -3.75
CA MET A 303 -2.32 20.02 -2.37
C MET A 303 -3.63 20.83 -2.28
N GLN A 304 -3.88 21.71 -3.26
CA GLN A 304 -5.18 22.39 -3.39
C GLN A 304 -6.33 21.39 -3.62
N LEU A 305 -6.08 20.36 -4.42
CA LEU A 305 -7.04 19.29 -4.68
C LEU A 305 -7.36 18.50 -3.40
N GLU A 306 -6.35 18.11 -2.62
CA GLU A 306 -6.58 17.43 -1.34
C GLU A 306 -7.34 18.30 -0.33
N ALA A 307 -7.11 19.62 -0.32
CA ALA A 307 -7.89 20.54 0.52
C ALA A 307 -9.36 20.59 0.09
N ALA A 308 -9.65 20.61 -1.21
CA ALA A 308 -11.01 20.57 -1.72
C ALA A 308 -11.70 19.21 -1.45
N ARG A 309 -10.98 18.08 -1.61
CA ARG A 309 -11.46 16.74 -1.23
C ARG A 309 -11.76 16.63 0.26
N THR A 310 -10.94 17.25 1.11
CA THR A 310 -11.16 17.30 2.57
C THR A 310 -12.42 18.07 2.93
N LEU A 311 -12.69 19.19 2.24
CA LEU A 311 -13.95 19.95 2.42
C LEU A 311 -15.16 19.15 1.98
N LYS A 312 -15.07 18.43 0.85
CA LYS A 312 -16.14 17.52 0.42
C LYS A 312 -16.40 16.43 1.46
N ALA A 313 -15.35 15.75 1.93
CA ALA A 313 -15.47 14.71 2.94
C ALA A 313 -16.10 15.24 4.24
N TRP A 314 -15.81 16.48 4.63
CA TRP A 314 -16.48 17.12 5.77
C TRP A 314 -17.97 17.39 5.49
N GLY A 315 -18.31 17.74 4.25
CA GLY A 315 -19.69 17.80 3.78
C GLY A 315 -20.40 16.46 3.89
N ASP A 316 -19.75 15.40 3.41
CA ASP A 316 -20.24 14.01 3.45
C ASP A 316 -20.44 13.54 4.91
N ALA A 317 -19.60 14.02 5.84
CA ALA A 317 -19.73 13.77 7.29
C ALA A 317 -20.80 14.65 7.99
N GLY A 318 -21.54 15.48 7.26
CA GLY A 318 -22.71 16.20 7.75
C GLY A 318 -22.58 17.74 7.82
N ARG A 319 -21.41 18.33 7.53
CA ARG A 319 -21.26 19.79 7.47
C ARG A 319 -21.61 20.30 6.06
N SER A 320 -22.89 20.39 5.73
CA SER A 320 -23.36 20.68 4.37
C SER A 320 -22.72 21.90 3.69
N GLU A 321 -22.41 22.95 4.45
CA GLU A 321 -21.76 24.18 3.98
C GLU A 321 -20.35 23.93 3.42
N ALA A 322 -19.68 22.87 3.89
CA ALA A 322 -18.37 22.47 3.41
C ALA A 322 -18.37 22.07 1.93
N TYR A 323 -19.50 21.62 1.37
CA TYR A 323 -19.62 21.42 -0.09
C TYR A 323 -19.48 22.73 -0.87
N VAL A 324 -20.05 23.83 -0.35
CA VAL A 324 -19.93 25.15 -0.99
C VAL A 324 -18.49 25.65 -0.90
N GLU A 325 -17.83 25.40 0.22
CA GLU A 325 -16.41 25.68 0.41
C GLU A 325 -15.54 24.81 -0.52
N ALA A 326 -15.86 23.54 -0.72
CA ALA A 326 -15.17 22.66 -1.66
C ALA A 326 -15.31 23.16 -3.11
N ILE A 327 -16.45 23.73 -3.48
CA ILE A 327 -16.66 24.31 -4.83
C ILE A 327 -15.93 25.64 -4.99
N THR A 328 -16.01 26.52 -3.99
CA THR A 328 -15.61 27.94 -4.11
C THR A 328 -14.27 28.29 -3.47
N GLY A 329 -13.70 27.39 -2.67
CA GLY A 329 -12.53 27.61 -1.81
C GLY A 329 -12.88 28.26 -0.47
N THR A 330 -11.93 28.28 0.46
CA THR A 330 -12.10 28.84 1.81
C THR A 330 -10.77 29.33 2.41
N ARG A 331 -10.79 29.74 3.68
CA ARG A 331 -9.69 30.30 4.47
C ARG A 331 -9.02 31.51 3.80
N GLN A 332 -9.48 32.70 4.15
CA GLN A 332 -8.89 33.94 3.63
C GLN A 332 -7.53 34.20 4.26
N ASP A 333 -6.59 34.63 3.43
CA ASP A 333 -5.32 35.16 3.87
C ASP A 333 -5.51 36.60 4.36
N ALA A 334 -5.17 36.87 5.62
CA ALA A 334 -5.39 38.18 6.24
C ALA A 334 -4.59 39.31 5.57
N ARG A 335 -3.48 39.02 4.88
CA ARG A 335 -2.63 40.03 4.23
C ARG A 335 -3.13 40.38 2.85
N THR A 336 -3.62 39.40 2.10
CA THR A 336 -4.00 39.57 0.69
C THR A 336 -5.50 39.58 0.44
N GLY A 337 -6.31 39.16 1.42
CA GLY A 337 -7.76 38.94 1.29
C GLY A 337 -8.13 37.77 0.37
N LYS A 338 -7.15 37.09 -0.24
CA LYS A 338 -7.37 35.97 -1.17
C LYS A 338 -7.61 34.68 -0.40
N LYS A 339 -8.44 33.80 -0.95
CA LYS A 339 -8.60 32.43 -0.42
C LYS A 339 -7.29 31.64 -0.58
N ILE A 340 -6.81 31.08 0.52
CA ILE A 340 -5.63 30.21 0.59
C ILE A 340 -5.97 28.88 -0.08
N ILE A 341 -7.10 28.29 0.32
CA ILE A 341 -7.61 27.06 -0.27
C ILE A 341 -8.49 27.40 -1.48
N TRP A 342 -8.15 26.81 -2.61
CA TRP A 342 -8.96 26.85 -3.81
C TRP A 342 -10.04 25.77 -3.74
N GLY A 343 -11.20 26.07 -4.29
CA GLY A 343 -12.21 25.06 -4.54
C GLY A 343 -12.04 24.43 -5.91
N PHE A 344 -12.72 23.31 -6.14
CA PHE A 344 -12.75 22.58 -7.40
C PHE A 344 -13.01 23.49 -8.61
N GLY A 345 -13.83 24.54 -8.46
CA GLY A 345 -14.10 25.49 -9.55
C GLY A 345 -12.87 26.27 -10.00
N ARG A 346 -12.03 26.73 -9.05
CA ARG A 346 -10.79 27.44 -9.38
C ARG A 346 -9.71 26.47 -9.87
N ILE A 347 -9.64 25.27 -9.29
CA ILE A 347 -8.69 24.24 -9.72
C ILE A 347 -8.97 23.89 -11.19
N ALA A 348 -10.21 23.52 -11.53
CA ALA A 348 -10.63 23.23 -12.90
C ALA A 348 -10.25 24.36 -13.87
N LYS A 349 -10.53 25.62 -13.51
CA LYS A 349 -10.18 26.77 -14.35
C LYS A 349 -8.67 26.89 -14.61
N LEU A 350 -7.84 26.62 -13.61
CA LEU A 350 -6.38 26.79 -13.70
C LEU A 350 -5.68 25.64 -14.44
N VAL A 351 -6.24 24.43 -14.38
CA VAL A 351 -5.67 23.25 -15.02
C VAL A 351 -6.22 23.01 -16.43
N ALA A 352 -7.39 23.55 -16.76
CA ALA A 352 -7.99 23.46 -18.11
C ALA A 352 -7.03 23.76 -19.29
N PRO A 353 -6.16 24.80 -19.27
CA PRO A 353 -5.27 25.07 -20.40
C PRO A 353 -4.03 24.15 -20.45
N ARG A 354 -3.91 23.14 -19.56
CA ARG A 354 -2.72 22.30 -19.41
C ARG A 354 -3.06 20.85 -19.77
N PRO A 355 -2.72 20.38 -20.98
CA PRO A 355 -3.06 19.03 -21.44
C PRO A 355 -2.55 17.92 -20.51
N ASN A 356 -1.38 18.10 -19.91
CA ASN A 356 -0.80 17.14 -18.97
C ASN A 356 -1.56 17.05 -17.63
N LEU A 357 -2.52 17.94 -17.37
CA LEU A 357 -3.38 17.94 -16.17
C LEU A 357 -4.85 17.74 -16.52
N GLU A 358 -5.16 17.18 -17.70
CA GLU A 358 -6.51 16.92 -18.16
C GLU A 358 -7.31 16.05 -17.17
N ASN A 359 -6.70 15.02 -16.59
CA ASN A 359 -7.33 14.21 -15.55
C ASN A 359 -7.76 15.04 -14.34
N LEU A 360 -6.94 15.99 -13.89
CA LEU A 360 -7.27 16.88 -12.78
C LEU A 360 -8.38 17.86 -13.15
N PHE A 361 -8.44 18.29 -14.41
CA PHE A 361 -9.52 19.13 -14.91
C PHE A 361 -10.86 18.39 -14.79
N PHE A 362 -10.93 17.17 -15.35
CA PHE A 362 -12.16 16.39 -15.34
C PHE A 362 -12.57 15.94 -13.95
N GLU A 363 -11.61 15.51 -13.12
CA GLU A 363 -11.87 15.21 -11.72
C GLU A 363 -12.46 16.43 -11.00
N SER A 364 -11.85 17.61 -11.15
CA SER A 364 -12.33 18.83 -10.48
C SER A 364 -13.74 19.22 -10.96
N ARG A 365 -14.04 19.03 -12.25
CA ARG A 365 -15.40 19.30 -12.78
C ARG A 365 -16.42 18.31 -12.27
N TYR A 366 -16.05 17.03 -12.17
CA TYR A 366 -16.90 15.98 -11.61
C TYR A 366 -17.21 16.27 -10.14
N GLN A 367 -16.16 16.43 -9.33
CA GLN A 367 -16.26 16.71 -7.89
C GLN A 367 -17.04 17.99 -7.59
N LEU A 368 -16.93 19.02 -8.44
CA LEU A 368 -17.73 20.23 -8.33
C LEU A 368 -19.23 19.96 -8.49
N SER A 369 -19.60 19.22 -9.55
CA SER A 369 -21.00 18.88 -9.83
C SER A 369 -21.58 18.00 -8.71
N GLU A 370 -20.79 17.02 -8.25
CA GLU A 370 -21.16 16.14 -7.14
C GLU A 370 -21.36 16.93 -5.84
N CYS A 371 -20.42 17.79 -5.45
CA CYS A 371 -20.57 18.66 -4.27
C CYS A 371 -21.84 19.52 -4.37
N ARG A 372 -22.17 20.04 -5.56
CA ARG A 372 -23.37 20.87 -5.73
C ARG A 372 -24.65 20.05 -5.61
N PHE A 373 -24.64 18.84 -6.17
CA PHE A 373 -25.72 17.88 -5.99
C PHE A 373 -25.93 17.54 -4.52
N GLN A 374 -24.89 17.13 -3.80
CA GLN A 374 -24.99 16.79 -2.37
C GLN A 374 -25.44 17.99 -1.52
N TYR A 375 -24.92 19.19 -1.81
CA TYR A 375 -25.42 20.39 -1.16
C TYR A 375 -26.91 20.64 -1.45
N ALA A 376 -27.38 20.41 -2.68
CA ALA A 376 -28.78 20.52 -3.03
C ALA A 376 -29.64 19.54 -2.22
N MET A 377 -29.15 18.31 -2.02
CA MET A 377 -29.82 17.28 -1.24
C MET A 377 -29.93 17.63 0.25
N SER A 378 -29.05 18.49 0.77
CA SER A 378 -29.17 19.06 2.13
C SER A 378 -30.21 20.18 2.27
N LYS A 379 -30.76 20.69 1.16
CA LYS A 379 -31.73 21.79 1.14
C LYS A 379 -33.13 21.28 0.76
N SER A 380 -34.13 22.14 0.91
CA SER A 380 -35.53 21.83 0.58
C SER A 380 -36.13 22.89 -0.34
N GLY A 381 -37.32 22.60 -0.87
CA GLY A 381 -38.15 23.53 -1.62
C GLY A 381 -37.48 24.08 -2.88
N GLU A 382 -37.74 25.36 -3.17
CA GLU A 382 -37.20 26.06 -4.33
C GLU A 382 -35.67 26.02 -4.35
N LYS A 383 -35.02 26.17 -3.19
CA LYS A 383 -33.56 26.19 -3.12
C LYS A 383 -32.93 24.87 -3.56
N ARG A 384 -33.53 23.74 -3.18
CA ARG A 384 -33.12 22.41 -3.67
C ARG A 384 -33.22 22.35 -5.19
N SER A 385 -34.35 22.75 -5.76
CA SER A 385 -34.57 22.73 -7.21
C SER A 385 -33.55 23.60 -7.96
N GLU A 386 -33.30 24.82 -7.50
CA GLU A 386 -32.28 25.71 -8.09
C GLU A 386 -30.90 25.08 -8.12
N LEU A 387 -30.46 24.49 -7.00
CA LEU A 387 -29.14 23.90 -6.87
C LEU A 387 -29.00 22.63 -7.73
N LEU A 388 -30.05 21.81 -7.82
CA LEU A 388 -30.09 20.65 -8.72
C LEU A 388 -29.99 21.07 -10.19
N GLN A 389 -30.73 22.11 -10.61
CA GLN A 389 -30.63 22.66 -11.98
C GLN A 389 -29.25 23.27 -12.26
N GLN A 390 -28.57 23.81 -11.24
CA GLN A 390 -27.19 24.28 -11.39
C GLN A 390 -26.21 23.12 -11.53
N ALA A 391 -26.37 22.04 -10.76
CA ALA A 391 -25.53 20.84 -10.85
C ALA A 391 -25.70 20.16 -12.23
N GLU A 392 -26.95 20.03 -12.72
CA GLU A 392 -27.24 19.52 -14.06
C GLU A 392 -26.52 20.34 -15.14
N ARG A 393 -26.59 21.68 -15.05
CA ARG A 393 -25.89 22.58 -15.97
C ARG A 393 -24.38 22.43 -15.90
N ASP A 394 -23.78 22.20 -14.73
CA ASP A 394 -22.34 22.00 -14.63
C ASP A 394 -21.87 20.76 -15.39
N VAL A 395 -22.60 19.65 -15.25
CA VAL A 395 -22.31 18.39 -15.94
C VAL A 395 -22.45 18.58 -17.45
N LEU A 396 -23.62 19.04 -17.91
CA LEU A 396 -23.90 19.23 -19.33
C LEU A 396 -22.93 20.21 -20.00
N THR A 397 -22.56 21.29 -19.30
CA THR A 397 -21.58 22.26 -19.82
C THR A 397 -20.21 21.63 -19.98
N THR A 398 -19.76 20.82 -19.01
CA THR A 398 -18.46 20.16 -19.07
C THR A 398 -18.40 19.21 -20.26
N VAL A 399 -19.39 18.31 -20.39
CA VAL A 399 -19.42 17.32 -21.47
C VAL A 399 -19.54 17.99 -22.84
N ARG A 400 -20.37 19.04 -22.96
CA ARG A 400 -20.53 19.79 -24.21
C ARG A 400 -19.23 20.44 -24.71
N PHE A 401 -18.43 21.02 -23.81
CA PHE A 401 -17.19 21.69 -24.18
C PHE A 401 -16.00 20.73 -24.35
N PHE A 402 -16.10 19.51 -23.82
CA PHE A 402 -15.05 18.50 -23.88
C PHE A 402 -15.62 17.15 -24.34
N PRO A 403 -16.11 17.04 -25.59
CA PRO A 403 -16.78 15.83 -26.07
C PRO A 403 -15.84 14.61 -26.15
N GLN A 404 -14.52 14.82 -26.19
CA GLN A 404 -13.52 13.74 -26.05
C GLN A 404 -13.59 13.04 -24.69
N GLN A 405 -14.38 13.55 -23.73
CA GLN A 405 -14.69 12.86 -22.50
C GLN A 405 -15.33 11.49 -22.67
N GLY A 406 -15.97 11.18 -23.81
CA GLY A 406 -16.52 9.85 -24.08
C GLY A 406 -15.51 8.71 -23.93
N ASP A 407 -14.21 9.02 -24.07
CA ASP A 407 -13.09 8.10 -23.88
C ASP A 407 -12.34 8.32 -22.55
N SER A 408 -12.78 9.27 -21.71
CA SER A 408 -12.17 9.56 -20.41
C SER A 408 -12.68 8.62 -19.33
N ALA A 409 -11.84 8.32 -18.34
CA ALA A 409 -12.21 7.54 -17.16
C ALA A 409 -13.41 8.12 -16.37
N TYR A 410 -13.77 9.39 -16.61
CA TYR A 410 -14.83 10.11 -15.91
C TYR A 410 -16.19 10.11 -16.63
N ALA A 411 -16.29 9.63 -17.90
CA ALA A 411 -17.55 9.64 -18.65
C ALA A 411 -18.69 8.94 -17.89
N GLN A 412 -18.40 7.73 -17.39
CA GLN A 412 -19.36 6.95 -16.63
C GLN A 412 -19.79 7.70 -15.36
N GLN A 413 -18.85 8.28 -14.62
CA GLN A 413 -19.14 9.01 -13.38
C GLN A 413 -19.98 10.27 -13.62
N PHE A 414 -19.71 11.01 -14.70
CA PHE A 414 -20.57 12.15 -15.09
C PHE A 414 -21.97 11.70 -15.49
N ASN A 415 -22.09 10.58 -16.20
CA ASN A 415 -23.38 10.01 -16.56
C ASN A 415 -24.19 9.59 -15.33
N GLU A 416 -23.56 8.89 -14.39
CA GLU A 416 -24.17 8.45 -13.13
C GLU A 416 -24.68 9.66 -12.33
N VAL A 417 -23.84 10.66 -12.07
CA VAL A 417 -24.25 11.88 -11.35
C VAL A 417 -25.36 12.63 -12.08
N LEU A 418 -25.34 12.69 -13.42
CA LEU A 418 -26.41 13.33 -14.17
C LEU A 418 -27.74 12.57 -14.02
N GLN A 419 -27.72 11.25 -14.03
CA GLN A 419 -28.92 10.43 -13.81
C GLN A 419 -29.46 10.66 -12.40
N GLU A 420 -28.62 10.70 -11.37
CA GLU A 420 -29.03 11.01 -9.99
C GLU A 420 -29.67 12.40 -9.89
N ILE A 421 -29.09 13.41 -10.54
CA ILE A 421 -29.64 14.77 -10.58
C ILE A 421 -31.00 14.79 -11.29
N GLN A 422 -31.13 14.10 -12.43
CA GLN A 422 -32.39 13.99 -13.18
C GLN A 422 -33.47 13.32 -12.35
N GLN A 423 -33.12 12.23 -11.66
CA GLN A 423 -34.01 11.55 -10.72
C GLN A 423 -34.49 12.50 -9.62
N ALA A 424 -33.57 13.23 -8.99
CA ALA A 424 -33.85 14.16 -7.91
C ALA A 424 -34.72 15.35 -8.34
N LEU A 425 -34.67 15.71 -9.64
CA LEU A 425 -35.51 16.72 -10.30
C LEU A 425 -36.86 16.19 -10.80
N GLY A 426 -37.09 14.88 -10.76
CA GLY A 426 -38.29 14.26 -11.34
C GLY A 426 -38.30 14.25 -12.88
N LYS A 427 -37.13 14.32 -13.52
CA LYS A 427 -36.96 14.26 -14.98
C LYS A 427 -36.71 12.82 -15.44
N PRO A 428 -36.94 12.49 -16.73
CA PRO A 428 -36.51 11.22 -17.31
C PRO A 428 -34.99 11.02 -17.20
N LEU A 429 -34.56 9.80 -16.86
CA LEU A 429 -33.15 9.41 -16.68
C LEU A 429 -32.47 9.19 -18.03
N THR A 430 -32.27 10.26 -18.80
CA THR A 430 -31.64 10.16 -20.11
C THR A 430 -30.12 10.04 -20.04
N GLY A 431 -29.50 10.48 -18.94
CA GLY A 431 -28.05 10.56 -18.83
C GLY A 431 -27.40 11.44 -19.90
N LEU A 432 -26.13 11.17 -20.20
CA LEU A 432 -25.38 11.72 -21.32
C LEU A 432 -25.72 10.90 -22.57
N LYS A 433 -26.51 11.47 -23.49
CA LYS A 433 -26.85 10.86 -24.79
C LYS A 433 -25.90 11.32 -25.87
#